data_AF-A0A963KT40-F1
#
_entry.id   AF-A0A963KT40-F1
#
_cell.length_a   1.000
_cell.length_b   1.000
_cell.length_c   1.000
_cell.angle_alpha   90.00
_cell.angle_beta   90.00
_cell.angle_gamma   90.00
#
_symmetry.space_group_name_H-M   'P 1'
#
loop_
_entity.id
_entity.type
_entity.pdbx_description
1 polymer ?
#
loop_
_entity_poly.entity_id
_entity_poly.type
_entity_poly.pdbx_seq_one_letter_code
_entity_poly.pdbx_strand_id
1 'polypeptide(L)' 'MSQLFSGAFMALLSLFGLGLAAQARDVPFAIFGWGLCIFGIVVVFALIHRATEPAPRD' A
#
# COMPACT_ATOMS: atom_id res chain seq x y z
N MET A 1 -15.90 6.80 7.61
CA MET A 1 -15.11 5.91 8.47
C MET A 1 -14.30 4.87 7.69
N SER A 2 -14.86 4.19 6.68
CA SER A 2 -14.21 3.06 6.00
C SER A 2 -12.95 3.41 5.19
N GLN A 3 -12.88 4.60 4.59
CA GLN A 3 -11.76 5.01 3.71
C GLN A 3 -10.45 5.21 4.46
N LEU A 4 -10.49 5.90 5.61
CA LEU A 4 -9.33 6.10 6.48
C LEU A 4 -8.84 4.76 7.07
N PHE A 5 -9.76 3.88 7.44
CA PHE A 5 -9.42 2.56 7.97
C PHE A 5 -8.76 1.69 6.89
N SER A 6 -9.29 1.71 5.66
CA SER A 6 -8.72 0.98 4.52
C SER A 6 -7.34 1.52 4.11
N GLY A 7 -7.15 2.84 4.12
CA GLY A 7 -5.84 3.46 3.86
C GLY A 7 -4.79 3.13 4.92
N ALA A 8 -5.15 3.23 6.20
CA ALA A 8 -4.27 2.88 7.31
C ALA A 8 -3.90 1.38 7.29
N PHE A 9 -4.87 0.51 7.01
CA PHE A 9 -4.64 -0.93 6.89
C PHE A 9 -3.70 -1.27 5.72
N MET A 10 -3.86 -0.62 4.57
CA MET A 10 -2.99 -0.83 3.41
C MET A 10 -1.57 -0.28 3.61
N ALA A 11 -1.41 0.82 4.35
CA ALA A 11 -0.10 1.31 4.76
C ALA A 11 0.61 0.30 5.69
N LEU A 12 -0.10 -0.28 6.64
CA LEU A 12 0.44 -1.35 7.50
C LEU A 12 0.81 -2.60 6.70
N LEU A 13 -0.01 -2.98 5.72
CA LEU A 13 0.25 -4.10 4.82
C LEU A 13 1.51 -3.87 3.97
N SER A 14 1.71 -2.64 3.49
CA SER A 14 2.92 -2.23 2.78
C SER A 14 4.17 -2.37 3.65
N LEU A 15 4.12 -1.88 4.90
CA LEU A 15 5.22 -1.98 5.85
C LEU A 15 5.50 -3.44 6.24
N PHE A 16 4.47 -4.26 6.36
CA PHE A 16 4.60 -5.69 6.60
C PHE A 16 5.29 -6.40 5.43
N GLY A 17 4.92 -6.06 4.18
CA GLY A 17 5.60 -6.55 2.97
C GLY A 17 7.08 -6.19 2.92
N LEU A 18 7.41 -4.95 3.31
CA LEU A 18 8.80 -4.49 3.43
C LEU A 18 9.56 -5.26 4.52
N GLY A 19 8.93 -5.54 5.66
CA GLY A 19 9.52 -6.35 6.73
C GLY A 19 9.81 -7.78 6.30
N LEU A 20 8.89 -8.41 5.56
CA LEU A 20 9.10 -9.72 4.96
C LEU A 20 10.21 -9.70 3.92
N ALA A 21 10.27 -8.69 3.05
CA ALA A 21 11.35 -8.55 2.07
C ALA A 21 12.72 -8.36 2.74
N ALA A 22 12.79 -7.57 3.81
CA ALA A 22 14.03 -7.28 4.52
C ALA A 22 14.59 -8.48 5.30
N GLN A 23 13.73 -9.39 5.75
CA GLN A 23 14.13 -10.62 6.43
C GLN A 23 14.16 -11.85 5.52
N ALA A 24 13.79 -11.70 4.25
CA ALA A 24 13.77 -12.81 3.31
C ALA A 24 15.20 -13.29 3.01
N ARG A 25 15.50 -14.50 3.48
CA ARG A 25 16.74 -15.20 3.14
C ARG A 25 16.67 -15.87 1.76
N ASP A 26 15.45 -16.14 1.29
CA ASP A 26 15.14 -16.77 0.02
C ASP A 26 14.62 -15.75 -1.00
N VAL A 27 15.20 -15.77 -2.21
CA VAL A 27 14.86 -14.85 -3.32
C VAL A 27 13.36 -14.77 -3.63
N PRO A 28 12.57 -15.88 -3.62
CA PRO A 28 11.13 -15.81 -3.90
C PRO A 28 10.35 -14.98 -2.86
N PHE A 29 10.72 -15.09 -1.58
CA PHE A 29 10.10 -14.32 -0.51
C PHE A 29 10.47 -12.85 -0.57
N ALA A 30 11.68 -12.53 -1.02
CA ALA A 30 12.08 -11.15 -1.27
C ALA A 30 11.22 -10.52 -2.37
N ILE A 31 11.01 -11.22 -3.50
CA ILE A 31 10.16 -10.75 -4.59
C ILE A 31 8.71 -10.55 -4.13
N PHE A 32 8.17 -11.51 -3.37
CA PHE A 32 6.83 -11.41 -2.82
C PHE A 32 6.67 -10.20 -1.87
N GLY A 33 7.62 -10.00 -0.95
CA GLY A 33 7.61 -8.88 -0.01
C GLY A 33 7.72 -7.52 -0.72
N TRP A 34 8.59 -7.41 -1.72
CA TRP A 34 8.70 -6.21 -2.57
C TRP A 34 7.41 -5.96 -3.36
N GLY A 35 6.78 -7.01 -3.90
CA GLY A 35 5.49 -6.91 -4.59
C GLY A 35 4.38 -6.40 -3.67
N LEU A 36 4.30 -6.92 -2.45
CA LEU A 36 3.32 -6.49 -1.44
C LEU A 36 3.56 -5.02 -1.02
N CYS A 37 4.82 -4.60 -0.90
CA CYS A 37 5.20 -3.23 -0.62
C CYS A 37 4.77 -2.28 -1.74
N ILE A 38 5.12 -2.58 -2.99
CA ILE A 38 4.72 -1.77 -4.15
C ILE A 38 3.20 -1.68 -4.27
N PHE A 39 2.51 -2.80 -4.09
CA PHE A 39 1.05 -2.84 -4.10
C PHE A 39 0.46 -1.89 -3.04
N GLY A 40 0.95 -1.95 -1.80
CA GLY A 40 0.51 -1.06 -0.73
C GLY A 40 0.73 0.42 -1.04
N ILE A 41 1.90 0.78 -1.60
CA ILE A 41 2.22 2.14 -2.03
C ILE A 41 1.23 2.63 -3.10
N VAL A 42 0.97 1.82 -4.13
CA VAL A 42 0.04 2.18 -5.22
C VAL A 42 -1.37 2.40 -4.69
N VAL A 43 -1.84 1.54 -3.78
CA VAL A 43 -3.17 1.67 -3.18
C VAL A 43 -3.29 2.95 -2.34
N VAL A 44 -2.26 3.29 -1.55
CA VAL A 44 -2.22 4.54 -0.79
C VAL A 44 -2.28 5.75 -1.73
N PHE A 45 -1.50 5.75 -2.81
CA PHE A 45 -1.55 6.81 -3.82
C PHE A 45 -2.92 6.93 -4.48
N ALA A 46 -3.56 5.81 -4.83
CA ALA A 46 -4.90 5.81 -5.41
C ALA A 46 -5.96 6.36 -4.44
N LEU A 47 -5.85 6.04 -3.15
CA LEU A 47 -6.72 6.59 -2.11
C LEU A 47 -6.50 8.10 -1.92
N ILE A 48 -5.25 8.56 -1.91
CA ILE A 48 -4.92 9.98 -1.85
C ILE A 48 -5.49 10.69 -3.07
N HIS A 49 -5.28 10.14 -4.28
CA HIS A 49 -5.77 10.71 -5.53
C HIS A 49 -7.30 10.87 -5.51
N ARG A 50 -8.04 9.83 -5.11
CA ARG A 50 -9.50 9.92 -4.92
C ARG A 50 -9.93 10.94 -3.87
N ALA A 51 -9.11 11.15 -2.83
CA ALA A 51 -9.40 12.12 -1.78
C ALA A 51 -9.08 13.57 -2.21
N THR A 52 -8.17 13.74 -3.18
CA THR A 52 -7.76 15.06 -3.70
C THR A 52 -8.38 15.40 -5.05
N GLU A 53 -9.15 14.50 -5.68
CA GLU A 53 -9.96 14.81 -6.85
C GLU A 53 -10.89 15.99 -6.52
N PRO A 54 -10.74 17.14 -7.21
CA PRO A 54 -11.60 18.29 -6.96
C PRO A 54 -13.04 17.92 -7.34
N ALA A 55 -13.99 18.28 -6.48
CA ALA A 55 -15.41 18.01 -6.72
C ALA A 55 -15.80 18.48 -8.13
N PRO A 56 -16.57 17.67 -8.89
CA PRO A 56 -17.07 18.07 -10.21
C PRO A 56 -17.71 19.46 -10.09
N ARG A 57 -17.19 20.41 -10.88
CA ARG A 57 -17.79 21.74 -10.99
C ARG A 57 -19.02 21.61 -11.88
N ASP A 58 -20.15 21.31 -11.25
CA ASP A 58 -21.48 21.41 -11.84
C ASP A 58 -22.15 22.71 -11.39
#